data_AF-A0A8H7LEU6-F1
#
_entry.id   AF-A0A8H7LEU6-F1
#
_cell.length_a   1.000
_cell.length_b   1.000
_cell.length_c   1.000
_cell.angle_alpha   90.00
_cell.angle_beta   90.00
_cell.angle_gamma   90.00
#
_symmetry.space_group_name_H-M   'P 1'
#
loop_
_entity.id
_entity.type
_entity.pdbx_description
1 polymer ?
#
loop_
_entity_poly.entity_id
_entity_poly.type
_entity_poly.pdbx_seq_one_letter_code
_entity_poly.pdbx_strand_id
1 'polypeptide(L)'
;MNFAKLDSHKKMITIMAFLQRCETEQANVQVHAYLASGAFKAHALLLFYTALVAPHNKGYVDTLGTFIENNMVCNYALYKIDKAIVEDEDSRVSLNSQMRINLAASRHKIKDKLDAAVDKGYCMNQILADIIPKKIEVTIEHRQCWAWVVAQYKKHKADLHNTSNFWRELDQTLNRTEDNLTENIPDKRVCDETRAQIYKNALEDHEKEYSSQVPAPEKVDTPSWQIMLERNLEKYHTF
;
A
#
# COMPACT_ATOMS: atom_id res chain seq x y z
N MET A 1 19.03 43.29 -8.59
CA MET A 1 19.45 43.10 -10.00
C MET A 1 18.41 43.81 -10.88
N ASN A 2 18.79 44.74 -11.76
CA ASN A 2 17.82 45.51 -12.55
C ASN A 2 17.54 44.79 -13.90
N PHE A 3 16.36 44.17 -14.03
CA PHE A 3 15.95 43.41 -15.22
C PHE A 3 16.07 44.24 -16.51
N ALA A 4 15.75 45.53 -16.47
CA ALA A 4 15.81 46.40 -17.64
C ALA A 4 17.24 46.54 -18.22
N LYS A 5 18.27 46.42 -17.37
CA LYS A 5 19.69 46.54 -17.74
C LYS A 5 20.32 45.21 -18.21
N LEU A 6 19.57 44.11 -18.22
CA LEU A 6 20.06 42.82 -18.69
C LEU A 6 20.06 42.76 -20.22
N ASP A 7 21.01 42.02 -20.79
CA ASP A 7 20.97 41.63 -22.20
C ASP A 7 19.77 40.72 -22.48
N SER A 8 19.38 40.59 -23.75
CA SER A 8 18.18 39.86 -24.16
C SER A 8 18.20 38.39 -23.73
N HIS A 9 19.37 37.75 -23.71
CA HIS A 9 19.51 36.35 -23.30
C HIS A 9 19.26 36.18 -21.79
N LYS A 10 19.88 37.03 -20.96
CA LYS A 10 19.65 37.04 -19.50
C LYS A 10 18.22 37.42 -19.13
N LYS A 11 17.58 38.31 -19.90
CA LYS A 11 16.15 38.63 -19.75
C LYS A 11 15.29 37.40 -19.99
N MET A 12 15.56 36.66 -21.07
CA MET A 12 14.82 35.43 -21.42
C MET A 12 14.99 34.35 -20.35
N ILE A 13 16.22 34.10 -19.88
CA ILE A 13 16.47 33.16 -18.76
C ILE A 13 15.70 33.58 -17.51
N THR A 14 15.70 34.87 -17.17
CA THR A 14 15.02 35.37 -15.97
C THR A 14 13.50 35.23 -16.09
N ILE A 15 12.92 35.50 -17.26
CA ILE A 15 11.49 35.29 -17.53
C ILE A 15 11.15 33.79 -17.44
N MET A 16 11.94 32.92 -18.05
CA MET A 16 11.71 31.48 -18.00
C MET A 16 11.77 30.94 -16.57
N ALA A 17 12.76 31.36 -15.78
CA ALA A 17 12.87 30.97 -14.37
C ALA A 17 11.69 31.49 -13.53
N PHE A 18 11.18 32.69 -13.83
CA PHE A 18 9.99 33.23 -13.17
C PHE A 18 8.73 32.45 -13.54
N LEU A 19 8.53 32.14 -14.83
CA LEU A 19 7.39 31.35 -15.31
C LEU A 19 7.40 29.94 -14.71
N GLN A 20 8.53 29.24 -14.75
CA GLN A 20 8.70 27.93 -14.12
C GLN A 20 8.36 27.98 -12.63
N ARG A 21 8.83 29.01 -11.91
CA ARG A 21 8.51 29.17 -10.49
C ARG A 21 7.01 29.37 -10.25
N CYS A 22 6.35 30.19 -11.07
CA CYS A 22 4.90 30.39 -10.97
C CYS A 22 4.12 29.10 -11.25
N GLU A 23 4.52 28.31 -12.25
CA GLU A 23 3.94 27.00 -12.56
C GLU A 23 4.10 26.04 -11.38
N THR A 24 5.30 25.90 -10.82
CA THR A 24 5.56 25.05 -9.65
C THR A 24 4.81 25.53 -8.40
N GLU A 25 4.70 26.84 -8.16
CA GLU A 25 3.90 27.37 -7.04
C GLU A 25 2.41 27.04 -7.20
N GLN A 26 1.86 27.16 -8.40
CA GLN A 26 0.46 26.84 -8.69
C GLN A 26 0.18 25.33 -8.57
N ALA A 27 1.08 24.49 -9.08
CA ALA A 27 1.06 23.03 -8.92
C ALA A 27 0.97 22.63 -7.44
N ASN A 28 1.85 23.21 -6.61
CA ASN A 28 1.87 22.94 -5.18
C ASN A 28 0.57 23.35 -4.46
N VAL A 29 -0.05 24.47 -4.85
CA VAL A 29 -1.32 24.92 -4.24
C VAL A 29 -2.44 23.89 -4.46
N GLN A 30 -2.58 23.36 -5.68
CA GLN A 30 -3.62 22.38 -5.99
C GLN A 30 -3.40 21.07 -5.24
N VAL A 31 -2.16 20.57 -5.20
CA VAL A 31 -1.80 19.36 -4.44
C VAL A 31 -2.06 19.56 -2.95
N HIS A 32 -1.64 20.68 -2.36
CA HIS A 32 -1.90 20.96 -0.94
C HIS A 32 -3.38 21.07 -0.61
N ALA A 33 -4.18 21.70 -1.49
CA ALA A 33 -5.63 21.77 -1.33
C ALA A 33 -6.26 20.36 -1.35
N TYR A 34 -5.84 19.50 -2.28
CA TYR A 34 -6.30 18.12 -2.34
C TYR A 34 -5.90 17.32 -1.09
N LEU A 35 -4.63 17.39 -0.65
CA LEU A 35 -4.15 16.69 0.55
C LEU A 35 -4.87 17.15 1.83
N ALA A 36 -5.26 18.43 1.91
CA ALA A 36 -6.03 18.96 3.03
C ALA A 36 -7.51 18.54 3.00
N SER A 37 -8.02 18.11 1.83
CA SER A 37 -9.43 17.81 1.60
C SER A 37 -9.92 16.55 2.31
N GLY A 38 -11.25 16.46 2.51
CA GLY A 38 -11.90 15.23 2.96
C GLY A 38 -11.77 14.08 1.95
N ALA A 39 -11.62 14.38 0.67
CA ALA A 39 -11.43 13.36 -0.37
C ALA A 39 -10.13 12.58 -0.14
N PHE A 40 -9.03 13.27 0.11
CA PHE A 40 -7.77 12.61 0.45
C PHE A 40 -7.86 11.90 1.81
N LYS A 41 -8.21 12.65 2.88
CA LYS A 41 -8.16 12.18 4.26
C LYS A 41 -9.11 11.02 4.56
N ALA A 42 -10.29 10.96 3.93
CA ALA A 42 -11.29 9.96 4.22
C ALA A 42 -11.42 8.86 3.15
N HIS A 43 -10.91 9.08 1.93
CA HIS A 43 -11.06 8.14 0.81
C HIS A 43 -9.74 7.69 0.21
N ALA A 44 -8.86 8.59 -0.24
CA ALA A 44 -7.59 8.18 -0.85
C ALA A 44 -6.70 7.39 0.13
N LEU A 45 -6.63 7.84 1.39
CA LEU A 45 -5.95 7.09 2.44
C LEU A 45 -6.59 5.72 2.70
N LEU A 46 -7.93 5.61 2.59
CA LEU A 46 -8.61 4.32 2.72
C LEU A 46 -8.18 3.37 1.59
N LEU A 47 -8.10 3.86 0.35
CA LEU A 47 -7.61 3.07 -0.80
C LEU A 47 -6.16 2.61 -0.58
N PHE A 48 -5.28 3.47 -0.06
CA PHE A 48 -3.91 3.08 0.26
C PHE A 48 -3.86 1.97 1.33
N TYR A 49 -4.69 2.09 2.37
CA TYR A 49 -4.83 1.05 3.38
C TYR A 49 -5.38 -0.25 2.78
N THR A 50 -6.40 -0.18 1.94
CA THR A 50 -6.97 -1.36 1.27
C THR A 50 -5.93 -2.08 0.42
N ALA A 51 -5.17 -1.37 -0.40
CA ALA A 51 -4.11 -1.99 -1.20
C ALA A 51 -3.01 -2.64 -0.32
N LEU A 52 -2.69 -2.03 0.82
CA LEU A 52 -1.71 -2.55 1.77
C LEU A 52 -2.18 -3.85 2.46
N VAL A 53 -3.48 -3.96 2.75
CA VAL A 53 -4.08 -5.13 3.43
C VAL A 53 -4.71 -6.15 2.49
N ALA A 54 -4.72 -5.87 1.18
CA ALA A 54 -5.32 -6.72 0.18
C ALA A 54 -4.68 -8.13 0.17
N PRO A 55 -5.48 -9.19 -0.02
CA PRO A 55 -5.00 -10.56 0.05
C PRO A 55 -4.01 -10.91 -1.06
N HIS A 56 -4.10 -10.23 -2.20
CA HIS A 56 -3.25 -10.47 -3.38
C HIS A 56 -2.03 -9.55 -3.46
N ASN A 57 -1.74 -8.77 -2.40
CA ASN A 57 -0.55 -7.92 -2.38
C ASN A 57 0.73 -8.77 -2.33
N LYS A 58 1.59 -8.66 -3.34
CA LYS A 58 2.86 -9.38 -3.44
C LYS A 58 4.10 -8.54 -3.14
N GLY A 59 3.95 -7.30 -2.68
CA GLY A 59 5.08 -6.49 -2.25
C GLY A 59 4.64 -5.22 -1.55
N TYR A 60 5.14 -4.96 -0.36
CA TYR A 60 4.65 -3.99 0.60
C TYR A 60 5.41 -2.66 0.58
N VAL A 61 6.62 -2.63 0.02
CA VAL A 61 7.46 -1.42 -0.04
C VAL A 61 7.41 -0.79 -1.44
N ASP A 62 8.35 -1.12 -2.32
CA ASP A 62 8.55 -0.42 -3.59
C ASP A 62 7.50 -0.82 -4.63
N THR A 63 7.15 -2.11 -4.68
CA THR A 63 6.12 -2.63 -5.60
C THR A 63 4.75 -2.03 -5.31
N LEU A 64 4.34 -1.95 -4.04
CA LEU A 64 3.09 -1.26 -3.64
C LEU A 64 3.14 0.23 -3.97
N GLY A 65 4.29 0.88 -3.73
CA GLY A 65 4.48 2.29 -4.07
C GLY A 65 4.23 2.53 -5.56
N THR A 66 4.88 1.73 -6.41
CA THR A 66 4.77 1.82 -7.86
C THR A 66 3.36 1.49 -8.35
N PHE A 67 2.72 0.48 -7.74
CA PHE A 67 1.32 0.16 -8.03
C PHE A 67 0.41 1.37 -7.76
N ILE A 68 0.49 1.97 -6.58
CA ILE A 68 -0.38 3.10 -6.21
C ILE A 68 -0.13 4.30 -7.12
N GLU A 69 1.12 4.62 -7.44
CA GLU A 69 1.45 5.70 -8.38
C GLU A 69 0.80 5.49 -9.75
N ASN A 70 0.98 4.30 -10.32
CA ASN A 70 0.37 3.95 -11.60
C ASN A 70 -1.17 3.93 -11.51
N ASN A 71 -1.71 3.40 -10.41
CA ASN A 71 -3.15 3.28 -10.24
C ASN A 71 -3.83 4.63 -10.05
N MET A 72 -3.21 5.57 -9.33
CA MET A 72 -3.67 6.96 -9.21
C MET A 72 -3.68 7.67 -10.55
N VAL A 73 -2.68 7.44 -11.41
CA VAL A 73 -2.64 8.05 -12.75
C VAL A 73 -3.75 7.49 -13.64
N CYS A 74 -3.87 6.15 -13.72
CA CYS A 74 -4.85 5.50 -14.59
C CYS A 74 -6.29 5.59 -14.07
N ASN A 75 -6.49 5.74 -12.77
CA ASN A 75 -7.80 5.72 -12.11
C ASN A 75 -7.99 6.93 -11.18
N TYR A 76 -7.51 8.11 -11.55
CA TYR A 76 -7.52 9.32 -10.71
C TYR A 76 -8.89 9.67 -10.12
N ALA A 77 -9.97 9.40 -10.86
CA ALA A 77 -11.34 9.62 -10.40
C ALA A 77 -11.71 8.74 -9.18
N LEU A 78 -11.16 7.52 -9.10
CA LEU A 78 -11.32 6.64 -7.93
C LEU A 78 -10.76 7.31 -6.67
N TYR A 79 -9.58 7.91 -6.79
CA TYR A 79 -8.91 8.62 -5.70
C TYR A 79 -9.47 10.03 -5.49
N LYS A 80 -10.44 10.45 -6.31
CA LYS A 80 -11.02 11.80 -6.31
C LYS A 80 -9.95 12.89 -6.51
N ILE A 81 -8.91 12.57 -7.29
CA ILE A 81 -7.85 13.51 -7.66
C ILE A 81 -8.36 14.31 -8.87
N ASP A 82 -8.08 15.62 -8.90
CA ASP A 82 -8.36 16.43 -10.08
C ASP A 82 -7.43 16.00 -11.24
N LYS A 83 -7.98 15.92 -12.46
CA LYS A 83 -7.21 15.52 -13.65
C LYS A 83 -5.99 16.42 -13.86
N ALA A 84 -6.09 17.71 -13.55
CA ALA A 84 -4.99 18.67 -13.68
C ALA A 84 -3.77 18.27 -12.84
N ILE A 85 -3.97 17.73 -11.63
CA ILE A 85 -2.89 17.27 -10.75
C ILE A 85 -2.14 16.06 -11.35
N VAL A 86 -2.83 15.23 -12.14
CA VAL A 86 -2.27 14.00 -12.72
C VAL A 86 -1.56 14.27 -14.05
N GLU A 87 -2.07 15.22 -14.83
CA GLU A 87 -1.51 15.65 -16.12
C GLU A 87 -0.25 16.50 -15.93
N ASP A 88 -0.17 17.28 -14.85
CA ASP A 88 1.01 18.06 -14.48
C ASP A 88 2.08 17.20 -13.77
N GLU A 89 3.30 17.20 -14.31
CA GLU A 89 4.38 16.35 -13.82
C GLU A 89 4.86 16.76 -12.41
N ASP A 90 5.01 18.06 -12.16
CA ASP A 90 5.45 18.59 -10.87
C ASP A 90 4.43 18.29 -9.77
N SER A 91 3.14 18.51 -10.05
CA SER A 91 2.03 18.15 -9.16
C SER A 91 2.01 16.66 -8.86
N ARG A 92 2.20 15.82 -9.88
CA ARG A 92 2.25 14.36 -9.72
C ARG A 92 3.42 13.92 -8.86
N VAL A 93 4.61 14.48 -9.06
CA VAL A 93 5.79 14.19 -8.22
C VAL A 93 5.54 14.59 -6.76
N SER A 94 4.97 15.78 -6.53
CA SER A 94 4.62 16.27 -5.20
C SER A 94 3.59 15.36 -4.51
N LEU A 95 2.53 14.97 -5.23
CA LEU A 95 1.51 14.04 -4.73
C LEU A 95 2.09 12.66 -4.41
N ASN A 96 2.90 12.10 -5.30
CA ASN A 96 3.55 10.79 -5.11
C ASN A 96 4.45 10.78 -3.87
N SER A 97 5.21 11.86 -3.64
CA SER A 97 6.03 12.00 -2.43
C SER A 97 5.18 11.93 -1.15
N GLN A 98 4.06 12.65 -1.12
CA GLN A 98 3.14 12.64 0.04
C GLN A 98 2.46 11.28 0.22
N MET A 99 2.10 10.63 -0.88
CA MET A 99 1.53 9.29 -0.86
C MET A 99 2.52 8.25 -0.31
N ARG A 100 3.80 8.29 -0.70
CA ARG A 100 4.86 7.44 -0.14
C ARG A 100 5.04 7.63 1.36
N ILE A 101 5.02 8.87 1.85
CA ILE A 101 5.07 9.19 3.28
C ILE A 101 3.87 8.56 4.01
N ASN A 102 2.67 8.70 3.45
CA ASN A 102 1.46 8.13 4.05
C ASN A 102 1.48 6.59 4.07
N LEU A 103 1.94 5.93 3.00
CA LEU A 103 2.13 4.47 3.02
C LEU A 103 3.13 4.03 4.08
N ALA A 104 4.25 4.75 4.23
CA ALA A 104 5.23 4.44 5.26
C ALA A 104 4.62 4.57 6.68
N ALA A 105 3.84 5.62 6.91
CA ALA A 105 3.12 5.81 8.18
C ALA A 105 2.07 4.71 8.43
N SER A 106 1.32 4.30 7.40
CA SER A 106 0.33 3.21 7.50
C SER A 106 1.00 1.87 7.82
N ARG A 107 2.13 1.57 7.15
CA ARG A 107 2.96 0.40 7.44
C ARG A 107 3.50 0.39 8.86
N HIS A 108 3.92 1.56 9.37
CA HIS A 108 4.38 1.68 10.75
C HIS A 108 3.25 1.38 11.73
N LYS A 109 2.08 1.99 11.54
CA LYS A 109 0.89 1.73 12.38
C LYS A 109 0.48 0.26 12.39
N ILE A 110 0.47 -0.39 11.22
CA ILE A 110 0.16 -1.83 11.14
C ILE A 110 1.21 -2.64 11.89
N LYS A 111 2.50 -2.33 11.71
CA LYS A 111 3.57 -3.02 12.42
C LYS A 111 3.43 -2.89 13.94
N ASP A 112 3.06 -1.72 14.46
CA ASP A 112 2.80 -1.53 15.90
C ASP A 112 1.65 -2.41 16.39
N LYS A 113 0.62 -2.62 15.56
CA LYS A 113 -0.47 -3.56 15.84
C LYS A 113 -0.03 -5.02 15.80
N LEU A 114 0.84 -5.39 14.85
CA LEU A 114 1.42 -6.73 14.80
C LEU A 114 2.28 -7.03 16.03
N ASP A 115 3.06 -6.04 16.48
CA ASP A 115 3.89 -6.14 17.69
C ASP A 115 3.04 -6.43 18.93
N ALA A 116 1.99 -5.61 19.13
CA ALA A 116 1.05 -5.81 20.21
C ALA A 116 0.28 -7.14 20.11
N ALA A 117 -0.07 -7.56 18.90
CA ALA A 117 -0.78 -8.82 18.66
C ALA A 117 0.07 -10.05 19.01
N VAL A 118 1.36 -10.04 18.64
CA VAL A 118 2.30 -11.12 18.98
C VAL A 118 2.55 -11.17 20.48
N ASP A 119 2.74 -10.02 21.14
CA ASP A 119 3.02 -9.98 22.59
C ASP A 119 1.83 -10.41 23.44
N LYS A 120 0.61 -10.15 22.97
CA LYS A 120 -0.64 -10.44 23.71
C LYS A 120 -1.33 -11.72 23.25
N GLY A 121 -0.84 -12.39 22.21
CA GLY A 121 -1.43 -13.60 21.67
C GLY A 121 -2.84 -13.38 21.10
N TYR A 122 -3.01 -12.39 20.23
CA TYR A 122 -4.31 -12.08 19.62
C TYR A 122 -4.73 -13.14 18.60
N CYS A 123 -6.03 -13.46 18.57
CA CYS A 123 -6.60 -14.28 17.50
C CYS A 123 -6.72 -13.48 16.20
N MET A 124 -6.82 -14.16 15.03
CA MET A 124 -6.83 -13.45 13.75
C MET A 124 -7.96 -12.43 13.60
N ASN A 125 -9.12 -12.66 14.20
CA ASN A 125 -10.23 -11.73 14.12
C ASN A 125 -9.94 -10.42 14.87
N GLN A 126 -9.23 -10.47 16.01
CA GLN A 126 -8.75 -9.28 16.72
C GLN A 126 -7.71 -8.53 15.90
N ILE A 127 -6.74 -9.25 15.32
CA ILE A 127 -5.69 -8.65 14.50
C ILE A 127 -6.30 -7.89 13.31
N LEU A 128 -7.22 -8.52 12.58
CA LEU A 128 -7.85 -7.90 11.42
C LEU A 128 -8.73 -6.71 11.80
N ALA A 129 -9.44 -6.77 12.93
CA ALA A 129 -10.20 -5.64 13.45
C ALA A 129 -9.30 -4.44 13.82
N ASP A 130 -8.06 -4.70 14.23
CA ASP A 130 -7.08 -3.68 14.62
C ASP A 130 -6.37 -3.02 13.42
N ILE A 131 -6.15 -3.77 12.34
CA ILE A 131 -5.38 -3.30 11.17
C ILE A 131 -6.24 -2.91 9.97
N ILE A 132 -7.42 -3.51 9.80
CA ILE A 132 -8.31 -3.26 8.66
C ILE A 132 -9.40 -2.25 9.06
N PRO A 133 -9.47 -1.08 8.40
CA PRO A 133 -10.59 -0.15 8.58
C PRO A 133 -11.96 -0.81 8.36
N LYS A 134 -12.94 -0.47 9.22
CA LYS A 134 -14.33 -1.02 9.18
C LYS A 134 -15.09 -0.85 7.85
N LYS A 135 -14.56 -0.09 6.89
CA LYS A 135 -15.17 0.17 5.58
C LYS A 135 -14.74 -0.83 4.50
N ILE A 136 -13.91 -1.81 4.87
CA ILE A 136 -13.35 -2.83 3.98
C ILE A 136 -13.95 -4.16 4.40
N GLU A 137 -14.43 -4.93 3.43
CA GLU A 137 -14.85 -6.30 3.69
C GLU A 137 -13.63 -7.19 3.93
N VAL A 138 -13.66 -7.95 5.01
CA VAL A 138 -12.61 -8.91 5.36
C VAL A 138 -13.04 -10.31 4.91
N THR A 139 -12.42 -10.79 3.84
CA THR A 139 -12.67 -12.14 3.31
C THR A 139 -11.81 -13.20 4.02
N ILE A 140 -12.05 -14.49 3.74
CA ILE A 140 -11.19 -15.56 4.24
C ILE A 140 -9.74 -15.43 3.74
N GLU A 141 -9.55 -14.94 2.52
CA GLU A 141 -8.23 -14.74 1.91
C GLU A 141 -7.43 -13.67 2.66
N HIS A 142 -8.11 -12.62 3.15
CA HIS A 142 -7.48 -11.65 4.04
C HIS A 142 -6.97 -12.32 5.32
N ARG A 143 -7.78 -13.19 5.93
CA ARG A 143 -7.38 -13.93 7.15
C ARG A 143 -6.16 -14.81 6.89
N GLN A 144 -6.15 -15.52 5.76
CA GLN A 144 -5.06 -16.41 5.36
C GLN A 144 -3.76 -15.66 5.08
N CYS A 145 -3.83 -14.60 4.26
CA CYS A 145 -2.66 -13.77 3.95
C CYS A 145 -2.08 -13.12 5.22
N TRP A 146 -2.92 -12.53 6.06
CA TRP A 146 -2.46 -11.86 7.27
C TRP A 146 -1.98 -12.82 8.36
N ALA A 147 -2.52 -14.03 8.45
CA ALA A 147 -1.95 -15.06 9.33
C ALA A 147 -0.51 -15.40 8.92
N TRP A 148 -0.23 -15.49 7.62
CA TRP A 148 1.13 -15.68 7.12
C TRP A 148 2.03 -14.48 7.43
N VAL A 149 1.55 -13.25 7.24
CA VAL A 149 2.32 -12.03 7.61
C VAL A 149 2.63 -12.01 9.11
N VAL A 150 1.68 -12.36 9.97
CA VAL A 150 1.89 -12.47 11.43
C VAL A 150 2.95 -13.54 11.75
N ALA A 151 2.90 -14.70 11.10
CA ALA A 151 3.90 -15.75 11.28
C ALA A 151 5.32 -15.28 10.89
N GLN A 152 5.45 -14.56 9.76
CA GLN A 152 6.73 -13.96 9.36
C GLN A 152 7.20 -12.90 10.35
N TYR A 153 6.29 -12.07 10.86
CA TYR A 153 6.62 -11.06 11.86
C TYR A 153 7.10 -11.68 13.17
N LYS A 154 6.43 -12.74 13.65
CA LYS A 154 6.82 -13.50 14.85
C LYS A 154 8.23 -14.07 14.71
N LYS A 155 8.53 -14.67 13.54
CA LYS A 155 9.87 -15.18 13.21
C LYS A 155 10.91 -14.05 13.20
N HIS A 156 10.63 -12.97 12.48
CA HIS A 156 11.52 -11.81 12.39
C HIS A 156 11.82 -11.20 13.77
N LYS A 157 10.81 -11.08 14.64
CA LYS A 157 10.98 -10.56 16.02
C LYS A 157 11.82 -11.49 16.90
N ALA A 158 11.74 -12.81 16.69
CA ALA A 158 12.56 -13.78 17.42
C ALA A 158 14.03 -13.75 16.95
N ASP A 159 14.26 -13.59 15.64
CA ASP A 159 15.59 -13.60 15.04
C ASP A 159 16.34 -12.26 15.20
N LEU A 160 15.61 -11.13 15.27
CA LEU A 160 16.17 -9.78 15.29
C LEU A 160 15.55 -8.92 16.39
N HIS A 161 16.39 -8.38 17.28
CA HIS A 161 15.95 -7.42 18.30
C HIS A 161 15.48 -6.06 17.73
N ASN A 162 15.84 -5.74 16.48
CA ASN A 162 15.39 -4.54 15.79
C ASN A 162 14.48 -4.91 14.62
N THR A 163 13.21 -4.52 14.71
CA THR A 163 12.20 -4.84 13.70
C THR A 163 12.06 -3.77 12.60
N SER A 164 12.96 -2.77 12.53
CA SER A 164 12.83 -1.61 11.63
C SER A 164 12.75 -2.00 10.14
N ASN A 165 13.36 -3.11 9.74
CA ASN A 165 13.46 -3.55 8.36
C ASN A 165 12.41 -4.61 7.96
N PHE A 166 11.47 -4.94 8.85
CA PHE A 166 10.49 -6.01 8.67
C PHE A 166 9.84 -6.02 7.27
N TRP A 167 9.29 -4.89 6.81
CA TRP A 167 8.58 -4.84 5.52
C TRP A 167 9.48 -5.15 4.31
N ARG A 168 10.75 -4.74 4.36
CA ARG A 168 11.70 -5.04 3.28
C ARG A 168 12.11 -6.52 3.29
N GLU A 169 12.26 -7.11 4.47
CA GLU A 169 12.54 -8.55 4.60
C GLU A 169 11.32 -9.41 4.23
N LEU A 170 10.10 -8.92 4.52
CA LEU A 170 8.87 -9.56 4.08
C LEU A 170 8.80 -9.61 2.55
N ASP A 171 9.11 -8.51 1.86
CA ASP A 171 9.17 -8.47 0.39
C ASP A 171 10.22 -9.45 -0.16
N GLN A 172 11.41 -9.53 0.46
CA GLN A 172 12.43 -10.51 0.07
C GLN A 172 11.95 -11.95 0.29
N THR A 173 11.21 -12.20 1.37
CA THR A 173 10.67 -13.53 1.70
C THR A 173 9.61 -13.92 0.68
N LEU A 174 8.69 -13.01 0.33
CA LEU A 174 7.69 -13.22 -0.72
C LEU A 174 8.34 -13.56 -2.06
N ASN A 175 9.32 -12.76 -2.49
CA ASN A 175 10.02 -13.00 -3.75
C ASN A 175 10.72 -14.36 -3.74
N ARG A 176 11.46 -14.70 -2.68
CA ARG A 176 12.11 -16.02 -2.56
C ARG A 176 11.11 -17.17 -2.54
N THR A 177 9.96 -17.00 -1.88
CA THR A 177 8.90 -18.03 -1.89
C THR A 177 8.34 -18.20 -3.30
N GLU A 178 8.11 -17.12 -4.04
CA GLU A 178 7.62 -17.18 -5.40
C GLU A 178 8.65 -17.79 -6.36
N ASP A 179 9.91 -17.36 -6.30
CA ASP A 179 11.02 -17.92 -7.09
C ASP A 179 11.12 -19.43 -6.86
N ASN A 180 11.16 -19.86 -5.59
CA ASN A 180 11.18 -21.29 -5.26
C ASN A 180 9.97 -22.06 -5.80
N LEU A 181 8.77 -21.48 -5.76
CA LEU A 181 7.57 -22.15 -6.28
C LEU A 181 7.65 -22.30 -7.80
N THR A 182 8.03 -21.23 -8.51
CA THR A 182 8.12 -21.24 -9.97
C THR A 182 9.24 -22.12 -10.51
N GLU A 183 10.38 -22.22 -9.80
CA GLU A 183 11.50 -23.09 -10.18
C GLU A 183 11.17 -24.59 -9.98
N ASN A 184 10.44 -24.92 -8.92
CA ASN A 184 10.19 -26.32 -8.54
C ASN A 184 8.85 -26.87 -9.03
N ILE A 185 7.92 -26.02 -9.45
CA ILE A 185 6.57 -26.41 -9.89
C ILE A 185 6.30 -25.84 -11.30
N PRO A 186 6.57 -26.63 -12.36
CA PRO A 186 6.41 -26.18 -13.75
C PRO A 186 4.96 -25.87 -14.14
N ASP A 187 3.99 -26.55 -13.52
CA ASP A 187 2.57 -26.35 -13.78
C ASP A 187 2.05 -25.13 -13.00
N LYS A 188 1.61 -24.11 -13.73
CA LYS A 188 1.10 -22.85 -13.15
C LYS A 188 -0.08 -23.07 -12.21
N ARG A 189 -0.99 -23.98 -12.54
CA ARG A 189 -2.17 -24.26 -11.70
C ARG A 189 -1.74 -24.93 -10.39
N VAL A 190 -0.82 -25.90 -10.46
CA VAL A 190 -0.29 -26.55 -9.25
C VAL A 190 0.51 -25.55 -8.40
N CYS A 191 1.24 -24.63 -9.04
CA CYS A 191 1.94 -23.54 -8.36
C CYS A 191 0.95 -22.62 -7.63
N ASP A 192 -0.14 -22.24 -8.29
CA ASP A 192 -1.20 -21.40 -7.70
C ASP A 192 -1.92 -22.10 -6.53
N GLU A 193 -2.25 -23.38 -6.68
CA GLU A 193 -2.85 -24.21 -5.61
C GLU A 193 -1.89 -24.36 -4.42
N THR A 194 -0.59 -24.57 -4.68
CA THR A 194 0.44 -24.68 -3.65
C THR A 194 0.60 -23.35 -2.89
N ARG A 195 0.62 -22.22 -3.62
CA ARG A 195 0.69 -20.88 -3.02
C ARG A 195 -0.51 -20.62 -2.10
N ALA A 196 -1.72 -20.94 -2.56
CA ALA A 196 -2.93 -20.82 -1.74
C ALA A 196 -2.86 -21.69 -0.48
N GLN A 197 -2.29 -22.90 -0.59
CA GLN A 197 -2.15 -23.82 0.54
C GLN A 197 -1.18 -23.29 1.61
N ILE A 198 -0.12 -22.56 1.24
CA ILE A 198 0.78 -21.91 2.21
C ILE A 198 0.00 -20.96 3.12
N TYR A 199 -0.83 -20.09 2.55
CA TYR A 199 -1.62 -19.13 3.32
C TYR A 199 -2.72 -19.81 4.16
N LYS A 200 -3.33 -20.87 3.62
CA LYS A 200 -4.30 -21.67 4.36
C LYS A 200 -3.67 -22.33 5.58
N ASN A 201 -2.50 -22.98 5.41
CA ASN A 201 -1.76 -23.60 6.50
C ASN A 201 -1.38 -22.58 7.59
N ALA A 202 -0.93 -21.38 7.19
CA ALA A 202 -0.59 -20.33 8.14
C ALA A 202 -1.78 -19.93 9.02
N LEU A 203 -2.99 -19.84 8.45
CA LEU A 203 -4.20 -19.59 9.23
C LEU A 203 -4.53 -20.74 10.17
N GLU A 204 -4.49 -21.99 9.68
CA GLU A 204 -4.77 -23.17 10.50
C GLU A 204 -3.80 -23.28 11.68
N ASP A 205 -2.51 -23.00 11.47
CA ASP A 205 -1.51 -23.02 12.52
C ASP A 205 -1.70 -21.89 13.53
N HIS A 206 -2.04 -20.68 13.07
CA HIS A 206 -2.38 -19.58 13.96
C HIS A 206 -3.64 -19.89 14.79
N GLU A 207 -4.67 -20.48 14.19
CA GLU A 207 -5.92 -20.83 14.89
C GLU A 207 -5.74 -21.99 15.89
N LYS A 208 -4.78 -22.88 15.68
CA LYS A 208 -4.38 -23.90 16.67
C LYS A 208 -3.70 -23.28 17.88
N GLU A 209 -2.85 -22.28 17.69
CA GLU A 209 -2.13 -21.59 18.77
C GLU A 209 -3.06 -20.59 19.51
N TYR A 210 -3.88 -19.86 18.76
CA TYR A 210 -4.76 -18.81 19.25
C TYR A 210 -6.19 -19.05 18.76
N SER A 211 -6.99 -19.72 19.59
CA SER A 211 -8.40 -19.97 19.31
C SER A 211 -9.17 -18.65 19.11
N SER A 212 -10.26 -18.68 18.35
CA SER A 212 -11.07 -17.49 18.05
C SER A 212 -11.75 -16.95 19.32
N GLN A 213 -11.11 -15.96 19.96
CA GLN A 213 -11.60 -15.30 21.17
C GLN A 213 -12.71 -14.27 20.90
N VAL A 214 -12.78 -13.75 19.66
CA VAL A 214 -13.79 -12.78 19.23
C VAL A 214 -14.46 -13.26 17.94
N PRO A 215 -15.74 -12.90 17.71
CA PRO A 215 -16.42 -13.22 16.46
C PRO A 215 -15.69 -12.63 15.26
N ALA A 216 -15.90 -13.23 14.09
CA ALA A 216 -15.43 -12.66 12.84
C ALA A 216 -16.03 -11.24 12.65
N PRO A 217 -15.30 -10.32 11.99
CA PRO A 217 -15.85 -9.03 11.62
C PRO A 217 -17.18 -9.18 10.89
N GLU A 218 -18.08 -8.21 11.10
CA GLU A 218 -19.37 -8.18 10.41
C GLU A 218 -19.15 -8.18 8.90
N LYS A 219 -19.87 -9.06 8.19
CA LYS A 219 -19.86 -9.05 6.73
C LYS A 219 -20.58 -7.80 6.25
N VAL A 220 -19.84 -6.97 5.54
CA VAL A 220 -20.36 -5.82 4.79
C VAL A 220 -20.29 -6.14 3.32
N ASP A 221 -21.25 -5.64 2.53
CA ASP A 221 -21.17 -5.80 1.07
C ASP A 221 -19.87 -5.19 0.55
N THR A 222 -19.10 -5.97 -0.22
CA THR A 222 -17.84 -5.49 -0.79
C THR A 222 -18.11 -4.22 -1.59
N PRO A 223 -17.53 -3.07 -1.21
CA PRO A 223 -17.70 -1.88 -2.00
C PRO A 223 -17.10 -2.07 -3.39
N SER A 224 -17.77 -1.56 -4.43
CA SER A 224 -17.29 -1.70 -5.82
C SER A 224 -15.88 -1.15 -6.02
N TRP A 225 -15.50 -0.10 -5.28
CA TRP A 225 -14.15 0.46 -5.29
C TRP A 225 -13.11 -0.50 -4.71
N GLN A 226 -13.47 -1.33 -3.71
CA GLN A 226 -12.56 -2.33 -3.12
C GLN A 226 -12.30 -3.44 -4.13
N ILE A 227 -13.37 -3.99 -4.72
CA ILE A 227 -13.27 -5.02 -5.78
C ILE A 227 -12.37 -4.53 -6.92
N MET A 228 -12.59 -3.30 -7.38
CA MET A 228 -11.83 -2.74 -8.49
C MET A 228 -10.35 -2.54 -8.13
N LEU A 229 -10.05 -2.06 -6.93
CA LEU A 229 -8.68 -1.85 -6.48
C LEU A 229 -7.93 -3.18 -6.32
N GLU A 230 -8.53 -4.17 -5.66
CA GLU A 230 -7.92 -5.48 -5.43
C GLU A 230 -7.68 -6.20 -6.77
N ARG A 231 -8.64 -6.14 -7.70
CA ARG A 231 -8.47 -6.69 -9.05
C ARG A 231 -7.37 -6.00 -9.85
N ASN A 232 -7.23 -4.68 -9.71
CA ASN A 232 -6.15 -3.93 -10.36
C ASN A 232 -4.79 -4.30 -9.77
N LEU A 233 -4.71 -4.49 -8.45
CA LEU A 233 -3.50 -4.92 -7.76
C LEU A 233 -3.08 -6.33 -8.19
N GLU A 234 -4.03 -7.26 -8.22
CA GLU A 234 -3.80 -8.64 -8.67
C GLU A 234 -3.25 -8.67 -10.10
N LYS A 235 -3.87 -7.91 -11.02
CA LYS A 235 -3.37 -7.77 -12.40
C LYS A 235 -1.97 -7.17 -12.47
N TYR A 236 -1.68 -6.16 -11.64
CA TYR A 236 -0.35 -5.54 -11.61
C TYR A 236 0.73 -6.53 -11.15
N HIS A 237 0.39 -7.47 -10.27
CA HIS A 237 1.27 -8.53 -9.81
C HIS A 237 1.33 -9.77 -10.71
N THR A 238 0.47 -9.84 -11.72
CA THR A 238 0.44 -10.94 -12.69
C THR A 238 1.09 -10.46 -13.97
N PHE A 239 2.38 -10.74 -14.12
CA PHE A 239 3.11 -10.56 -15.39
C PHE A 239 2.57 -11.52 -16.46
#